data_AF-A0A7W6B4P9-F1
#
_entry.id   AF-A0A7W6B4P9-F1
#
_cell.length_a   1.000
_cell.length_b   1.000
_cell.length_c   1.000
_cell.angle_alpha   90.00
_cell.angle_beta   90.00
_cell.angle_gamma   90.00
#
_symmetry.space_group_name_H-M   'P 1'
#
loop_
_entity.id
_entity.type
_entity.pdbx_description
1 polymer ?
#
loop_
_entity_poly.entity_id
_entity_poly.type
_entity_poly.pdbx_seq_one_letter_code
_entity_poly.pdbx_strand_id
1 'polypeptide(L)' 'MKKTTCAACDCELGPETITVKLGGKTVEVCCQECAEALNEAEAAASATSRGQK' A
#
# COMPACT_ATOMS: atom_id res chain seq x y z
N MET A 1 21.31 7.97 0.42
CA MET A 1 19.90 8.35 0.23
C MET A 1 19.07 7.11 0.43
N LYS A 2 18.07 7.11 1.33
CA LYS A 2 17.19 5.95 1.50
C LYS A 2 16.25 5.94 0.30
N LYS A 3 16.40 4.97 -0.61
CA LYS A 3 15.47 4.79 -1.72
C LYS A 3 14.19 4.21 -1.14
N THR A 4 13.12 4.98 -1.12
CA THR A 4 11.78 4.47 -0.88
C THR A 4 11.34 3.72 -2.14
N THR A 5 10.73 2.56 -1.96
CA THR A 5 10.26 1.71 -3.04
C THR A 5 8.75 1.55 -2.93
N CYS A 6 8.09 1.42 -4.08
CA CYS A 6 6.65 1.27 -4.14
C CYS A 6 6.24 -0.01 -3.40
N ALA A 7 5.35 0.10 -2.43
CA ALA A 7 4.91 -1.07 -1.66
C ALA A 7 4.12 -2.09 -2.48
N ALA A 8 3.67 -1.74 -3.69
CA ALA A 8 2.93 -2.62 -4.59
C ALA A 8 3.81 -3.33 -5.63
N CYS A 9 4.77 -2.61 -6.23
CA CYS A 9 5.55 -3.08 -7.38
C CYS A 9 7.08 -2.98 -7.20
N ASP A 10 7.54 -2.55 -6.02
CA ASP A 10 8.94 -2.39 -5.64
C ASP A 10 9.79 -1.45 -6.53
N CYS A 11 9.15 -0.68 -7.41
CA CYS A 11 9.84 0.35 -8.19
C CYS A 11 10.32 1.52 -7.32
N GLU A 12 11.37 2.21 -7.77
CA GLU A 12 11.88 3.40 -7.09
C GLU A 12 10.82 4.50 -7.01
N LEU A 13 10.57 4.98 -5.81
CA LEU A 13 9.68 6.10 -5.59
C LEU A 13 10.41 7.42 -5.86
N GLY A 14 9.74 8.27 -6.65
CA GLY A 14 10.18 9.63 -6.93
C GLY A 14 9.75 10.62 -5.84
N PRO A 15 9.86 11.94 -6.10
CA PRO A 15 9.32 12.96 -5.20
C PRO A 15 7.78 12.96 -5.17
N GLU A 16 7.15 12.47 -6.24
CA GLU A 16 5.71 12.39 -6.40
C GLU A 16 5.27 10.97 -5.99
N THR A 17 5.05 10.77 -4.70
CA THR A 17 4.50 9.52 -4.15
C THR A 17 3.09 9.72 -3.64
N ILE A 18 2.31 8.65 -3.65
CA ILE A 18 0.99 8.62 -3.05
C ILE A 18 1.09 7.84 -1.76
N THR A 19 0.58 8.42 -0.69
CA THR A 19 0.60 7.82 0.64
C THR A 19 -0.73 7.11 0.92
N VAL A 20 -0.67 5.80 1.18
CA VAL A 20 -1.85 4.98 1.54
C VAL A 20 -1.69 4.39 2.93
N LYS A 21 -2.82 4.21 3.62
CA LYS A 21 -2.86 3.62 4.97
C LYS A 21 -3.45 2.23 4.88
N LEU A 22 -2.65 1.22 5.20
CA LEU A 22 -3.00 -0.19 5.16
C LEU A 22 -2.86 -0.78 6.57
N GLY A 23 -3.98 -1.24 7.17
CA GLY A 23 -3.93 -1.92 8.47
C GLY A 23 -3.25 -1.11 9.59
N GLY A 24 -3.35 0.22 9.53
CA GLY A 24 -2.72 1.13 10.48
C GLY A 24 -1.27 1.52 10.18
N LYS A 25 -0.63 0.93 9.17
CA LYS A 25 0.66 1.39 8.65
C LYS A 25 0.48 2.27 7.43
N THR A 26 1.32 3.29 7.33
CA THR A 26 1.38 4.17 6.16
C THR A 26 2.47 3.66 5.23
N VAL A 27 2.14 3.46 3.96
CA VAL A 27 3.09 3.07 2.91
C VAL A 27 2.93 3.98 1.70
N GLU A 28 3.97 4.03 0.87
CA GLU A 28 4.04 4.90 -0.29
C GLU A 28 4.01 4.08 -1.59
N VAL A 29 3.37 4.64 -2.62
CA VAL A 29 3.27 4.04 -3.95
C VAL A 29 3.57 5.03 -5.06
N CYS A 30 3.94 4.50 -6.22
CA CYS A 30 4.38 5.28 -7.38
C CYS A 30 3.23 5.81 -8.24
N CYS A 31 2.03 5.24 -8.12
CA CYS A 31 0.87 5.63 -8.91
C CYS A 31 -0.45 5.27 -8.21
N GLN A 32 -1.55 5.84 -8.70
CA GLN A 32 -2.86 5.63 -8.10
C GLN A 32 -3.35 4.18 -8.25
N GLU A 33 -3.01 3.51 -9.35
CA GLU A 33 -3.37 2.10 -9.55
C GLU A 33 -2.75 1.20 -8.46
N CYS A 34 -1.48 1.42 -8.12
CA CYS A 34 -0.83 0.74 -6.99
C CYS A 34 -1.50 1.08 -5.65
N ALA A 35 -1.99 2.31 -5.47
CA ALA A 35 -2.72 2.70 -4.26
C ALA A 35 -4.05 1.94 -4.15
N GLU A 36 -4.82 1.90 -5.24
CA GLU A 36 -6.11 1.21 -5.32
C GLU A 36 -5.92 -0.30 -5.08
N ALA A 37 -4.98 -0.94 -5.78
CA ALA A 37 -4.69 -2.36 -5.62
C ALA A 37 -4.33 -2.74 -4.16
N LEU A 38 -3.50 -1.93 -3.50
CA LEU A 38 -3.18 -2.13 -2.08
C LEU A 38 -4.39 -1.92 -1.17
N ASN A 39 -5.24 -0.93 -1.46
CA ASN A 39 -6.44 -0.65 -0.69
C ASN A 39 -7.46 -1.79 -0.80
N GLU A 40 -7.67 -2.32 -2.01
CA GLU A 40 -8.55 -3.47 -2.24
C GLU A 40 -8.03 -4.72 -1.53
N ALA A 41 -6.73 -5.00 -1.64
CA ALA A 41 -6.09 -6.11 -0.93
C ALA A 41 -6.22 -5.97 0.59
N GLU A 42 -6.07 -4.75 1.13
CA GLU A 42 -6.27 -4.48 2.55
C GLU A 42 -7.73 -4.63 2.95
N ALA A 43 -8.68 -4.09 2.19
CA ALA A 43 -10.10 -4.25 2.45
C ALA A 43 -10.50 -5.73 2.52
N ALA A 44 -9.97 -6.56 1.61
CA ALA A 44 -10.13 -8.01 1.64
C ALA A 44 -9.48 -8.65 2.89
N ALA A 45 -8.25 -8.25 3.24
CA ALA A 45 -7.53 -8.72 4.43
C ALA A 45 -8.21 -8.30 5.75
N SER A 46 -8.79 -7.09 5.80
CA SER A 46 -9.54 -6.52 6.92
C SER A 46 -10.92 -7.14 7.10
N ALA A 47 -11.50 -7.67 6.02
CA ALA A 47 -12.74 -8.43 6.07
C ALA A 47 -12.53 -9.84 6.64
N THR A 48 -11.42 -10.52 6.29
CA THR A 48 -11.11 -11.87 6.78
C THR A 48 -10.59 -11.90 8.23
N SER A 49 -9.91 -10.85 8.68
CA SER A 49 -9.35 -10.76 10.04
C SER A 49 -10.37 -10.58 11.18
N ARG A 50 -11.68 -10.50 10.89
CA ARG A 50 -12.78 -10.53 11.88
C ARG A 50 -13.47 -11.89 12.00
N GLY A 51 -13.03 -12.91 11.25
CA GLY A 51 -13.72 -14.20 11.15
C GLY A 51 -12.86 -15.45 11.27
N GLN A 52 -11.58 -15.34 11.64
CA GLN A 52 -10.72 -16.52 11.84
C GLN A 52 -10.27 -16.60 13.32
N LYS A 53 -11.16 -17.09 14.18
CA LYS A 53 -10.82 -17.62 15.49
C LYS A 53 -11.61 -18.90 15.74
#